data_AF-A0A022Y1K7-F1
#
_entry.id   AF-A0A022Y1K7-F1
#
_cell.length_a   1.000
_cell.length_b   1.000
_cell.length_c   1.000
_cell.angle_alpha   90.00
_cell.angle_beta   90.00
_cell.angle_gamma   90.00
#
_symmetry.space_group_name_H-M   'P 1'
#
loop_
_entity.id
_entity.type
_entity.pdbx_description
1 polymer ?
#
loop_
_entity_poly.entity_id
_entity_poly.type
_entity_poly.pdbx_seq_one_letter_code
_entity_poly.pdbx_strand_id
1 'polypeptide(L)'
;MPMEIVEIIASFLQYGGLCSLRFTCRLLYERILRCFGVFLATVPLDFSSHSLQRLQAISSHQYLNQYVQCLSIMNQTHRKLGIDLRWNRSSSGCLIVPQHIVDILSDVLMLLVNCRSFEVHHIYRREHQYTSNFLGGSDAIKILLYIMAETAFPVKSLMLERGVARGWRYGDHIHGERLDIAALHKLGKELESSIDWTCELIGAATSLTILTARLNEFDNAPLLFDRLTLANVLPPLKELVL
;
A
#
# COMPACT_ATOMS: atom_id res chain seq x y z
N MET A 1 42.13 -5.27 -2.75
CA MET A 1 41.23 -6.43 -2.89
C MET A 1 40.36 -6.19 -4.12
N PRO A 2 40.14 -7.18 -5.01
CA PRO A 2 39.22 -7.03 -6.13
C PRO A 2 37.82 -6.67 -5.64
N MET A 3 37.10 -5.87 -6.42
CA MET A 3 35.83 -5.29 -6.01
C MET A 3 34.73 -6.36 -5.91
N GLU A 4 34.76 -7.31 -6.82
CA GLU A 4 33.86 -8.47 -6.86
C GLU A 4 33.92 -9.24 -5.53
N ILE A 5 35.10 -9.33 -4.92
CA ILE A 5 35.30 -10.00 -3.63
C ILE A 5 34.67 -9.19 -2.48
N VAL A 6 34.75 -7.86 -2.51
CA VAL A 6 34.07 -7.01 -1.51
C VAL A 6 32.55 -7.18 -1.61
N GLU A 7 31.98 -7.20 -2.82
CA GLU A 7 30.54 -7.41 -3.03
C GLU A 7 30.10 -8.80 -2.54
N ILE A 8 30.88 -9.84 -2.84
CA ILE A 8 30.64 -11.19 -2.34
C ILE A 8 30.66 -11.21 -0.80
N ILE A 9 31.69 -10.64 -0.16
CA ILE A 9 31.76 -10.55 1.31
C ILE A 9 30.54 -9.80 1.86
N ALA A 10 30.19 -8.66 1.28
CA ALA A 10 29.05 -7.86 1.69
C ALA A 10 27.72 -8.62 1.55
N SER A 11 27.57 -9.49 0.54
CA SER A 11 26.38 -10.31 0.36
C SER A 11 26.12 -11.33 1.49
N PHE A 12 27.17 -11.72 2.23
CA PHE A 12 27.04 -12.59 3.41
C PHE A 12 26.77 -11.81 4.71
N LEU A 13 26.79 -10.48 4.68
CA LEU A 13 26.56 -9.67 5.87
C LEU A 13 25.07 -9.40 6.08
N GLN A 14 24.65 -9.53 7.33
CA GLN A 14 23.36 -9.02 7.78
C GLN A 14 23.37 -7.48 7.80
N TYR A 15 22.18 -6.87 7.89
CA TYR A 15 22.00 -5.41 7.87
C TYR A 15 22.94 -4.66 8.83
N GLY A 16 23.11 -5.17 10.06
CA GLY A 16 24.03 -4.59 11.04
C GLY A 16 25.49 -4.61 10.58
N GLY A 17 25.94 -5.70 9.95
CA GLY A 17 27.28 -5.83 9.40
C GLY A 17 27.53 -4.87 8.23
N LEU A 18 26.54 -4.73 7.34
CA LEU A 18 26.60 -3.75 6.25
C LEU A 18 26.66 -2.31 6.78
N CYS A 19 25.91 -2.00 7.84
CA CYS A 19 25.97 -0.69 8.49
C CYS A 19 27.37 -0.40 9.04
N SER A 20 28.00 -1.36 9.71
CA SER A 20 29.38 -1.21 10.18
C SER A 20 30.36 -0.99 9.02
N LEU A 21 30.18 -1.73 7.93
CA LEU A 21 31.04 -1.64 6.75
C LEU A 21 30.90 -0.29 6.03
N ARG A 22 29.70 0.29 6.01
CA ARG A 22 29.45 1.65 5.50
C ARG A 22 30.30 2.72 6.19
N PHE A 23 30.58 2.56 7.49
CA PHE A 23 31.34 3.55 8.26
C PHE A 23 32.86 3.41 8.15
N THR A 24 33.37 2.40 7.43
CA THR A 24 34.81 2.17 7.30
C THR A 24 35.47 3.18 6.35
N CYS A 25 34.95 3.33 5.13
CA CYS A 25 35.37 4.36 4.19
C CYS A 25 34.32 4.62 3.10
N ARG A 26 34.40 5.80 2.47
CA ARG A 26 33.48 6.22 1.40
C ARG A 26 33.50 5.28 0.19
N LEU A 27 34.68 4.80 -0.21
CA LEU A 27 34.82 3.90 -1.35
C LEU A 27 34.06 2.59 -1.11
N LEU A 28 34.16 2.02 0.09
CA LEU A 28 33.41 0.80 0.44
C LEU A 28 31.92 1.08 0.45
N TYR A 29 31.48 2.21 1.03
CA TYR A 29 30.07 2.60 1.04
C TYR A 29 29.47 2.70 -0.36
N GLU A 30 30.08 3.45 -1.27
CA GLU A 30 29.57 3.65 -2.64
C GLU A 30 29.41 2.31 -3.38
N ARG A 31 30.19 1.31 -2.99
CA ARG A 31 30.22 0.01 -3.66
C ARG A 31 29.27 -1.02 -3.07
N ILE A 32 29.18 -1.09 -1.73
CA ILE A 32 28.21 -1.98 -1.06
C ILE A 32 26.79 -1.41 -1.07
N LEU A 33 26.59 -0.21 -1.61
CA LEU A 33 25.29 0.45 -1.68
C LEU A 33 24.20 -0.45 -2.29
N ARG A 34 24.56 -1.24 -3.31
CA ARG A 34 23.65 -2.20 -3.94
C ARG A 34 23.21 -3.31 -3.00
N CYS A 35 24.06 -3.73 -2.06
CA CYS A 35 23.73 -4.74 -1.05
C CYS A 35 22.65 -4.22 -0.09
N PHE A 36 22.61 -2.90 0.19
CA PHE A 36 21.52 -2.29 0.95
C PHE A 36 20.18 -2.33 0.21
N GLY A 37 20.22 -2.32 -1.12
CA GLY A 37 19.03 -2.38 -1.96
C GLY A 37 18.14 -3.59 -1.69
N VAL A 38 18.73 -4.74 -1.32
CA VAL A 38 17.96 -5.97 -0.99
C VAL A 38 16.99 -5.73 0.19
N PHE A 39 17.37 -4.89 1.15
CA PHE A 39 16.52 -4.55 2.31
C PHE A 39 15.45 -3.51 1.99
N LEU A 40 15.46 -2.95 0.78
CA LEU A 40 14.48 -1.98 0.30
C LEU A 40 13.45 -2.60 -0.64
N ALA A 41 13.50 -3.91 -0.90
CA ALA A 41 12.54 -4.60 -1.75
C ALA A 41 11.09 -4.33 -1.32
N THR A 42 10.82 -4.40 -0.01
CA THR A 42 9.54 -4.04 0.60
C THR A 42 9.74 -2.90 1.59
N VAL A 43 9.16 -1.73 1.30
CA VAL A 43 9.26 -0.55 2.17
C VAL A 43 7.96 -0.37 2.96
N PRO A 44 8.00 -0.34 4.30
CA PRO A 44 6.81 -0.03 5.07
C PRO A 44 6.40 1.44 4.91
N LEU A 45 5.10 1.66 4.70
CA LEU A 45 4.48 2.97 4.59
C LEU A 45 3.32 3.04 5.59
N ASP A 46 3.38 4.00 6.50
CA ASP A 46 2.29 4.23 7.46
C ASP A 46 1.60 5.58 7.25
N PHE A 47 1.95 6.32 6.20
CA PHE A 47 1.50 7.69 5.91
C PHE A 47 1.86 8.75 6.97
N SER A 48 2.69 8.45 7.98
CA SER A 48 3.27 9.48 8.83
C SER A 48 4.25 10.37 8.07
N SER A 49 4.51 11.56 8.60
CA SER A 49 5.54 12.47 8.07
C SER A 49 6.88 11.76 7.93
N HIS A 50 7.26 10.93 8.91
CA HIS A 50 8.52 10.19 8.89
C HIS A 50 8.56 9.15 7.77
N SER A 51 7.51 8.34 7.59
CA SER A 51 7.53 7.31 6.53
C SER A 51 7.49 7.93 5.13
N LEU A 52 6.76 9.04 4.95
CA LEU A 52 6.74 9.79 3.69
C LEU A 52 8.11 10.42 3.38
N GLN A 53 8.75 11.08 4.35
CA GLN A 53 10.10 11.64 4.17
C GLN A 53 11.12 10.54 3.85
N ARG A 54 11.04 9.38 4.52
CA ARG A 54 11.90 8.24 4.22
C ARG A 54 11.68 7.73 2.80
N LEU A 55 10.42 7.60 2.38
CA LEU A 55 10.09 7.14 1.02
C LEU A 55 10.57 8.15 -0.03
N GLN A 56 10.38 9.45 0.22
CA GLN A 56 10.88 10.51 -0.64
C GLN A 56 12.41 10.45 -0.77
N ALA A 57 13.13 10.29 0.34
CA ALA A 57 14.59 10.16 0.31
C ALA A 57 15.07 8.94 -0.50
N ILE A 58 14.37 7.80 -0.40
CA ILE A 58 14.67 6.61 -1.21
C ILE A 58 14.37 6.88 -2.70
N SER A 59 13.24 7.51 -2.99
CA SER A 59 12.78 7.76 -4.36
C SER A 59 13.70 8.71 -5.14
N SER A 60 14.25 9.71 -4.45
CA SER A 60 15.22 10.66 -5.03
C SER A 60 16.64 10.10 -5.15
N HIS A 61 16.89 8.91 -4.60
CA HIS A 61 18.23 8.32 -4.59
C HIS A 61 18.49 7.54 -5.89
N GLN A 62 19.41 8.05 -6.72
CA GLN A 62 19.75 7.55 -8.07
C GLN A 62 19.89 6.03 -8.19
N TYR A 63 20.45 5.36 -7.18
CA TYR A 63 20.66 3.91 -7.18
C TYR A 63 19.65 3.09 -6.38
N LEU A 64 18.98 3.66 -5.37
CA LEU A 64 18.16 2.89 -4.42
C LEU A 64 16.69 2.85 -4.82
N ASN A 65 16.22 3.85 -5.56
CA ASN A 65 14.83 3.94 -6.02
C ASN A 65 14.36 2.71 -6.82
N GLN A 66 15.25 2.10 -7.60
CA GLN A 66 15.00 0.91 -8.41
C GLN A 66 14.88 -0.39 -7.58
N TYR A 67 15.30 -0.38 -6.32
CA TYR A 67 15.21 -1.58 -5.49
C TYR A 67 13.85 -1.74 -4.82
N VAL A 68 13.07 -0.67 -4.73
CA VAL A 68 11.72 -0.74 -4.16
C VAL A 68 10.79 -1.45 -5.13
N GLN A 69 10.24 -2.58 -4.70
CA GLN A 69 9.32 -3.41 -5.49
C GLN A 69 7.91 -3.36 -4.90
N CYS A 70 7.81 -3.32 -3.57
CA CYS A 70 6.57 -3.38 -2.82
C CYS A 70 6.48 -2.27 -1.76
N LEU A 71 5.31 -1.65 -1.63
CA LEU A 71 4.97 -0.86 -0.44
C LEU A 71 4.05 -1.65 0.46
N SER A 72 4.49 -1.88 1.70
CA SER A 72 3.69 -2.53 2.73
C SER A 72 3.06 -1.48 3.63
N ILE A 73 1.77 -1.27 3.44
CA ILE A 73 0.95 -0.30 4.16
C ILE A 73 0.53 -0.90 5.49
N MET A 74 1.24 -0.50 6.53
CA MET A 74 0.98 -0.91 7.91
C MET A 74 1.65 0.04 8.90
N ASN A 75 1.06 0.19 10.08
CA ASN A 75 1.74 0.75 11.24
C ASN A 75 1.98 -0.35 12.28
N GLN A 76 3.24 -0.75 12.45
CA GLN A 76 3.63 -1.83 13.38
C GLN A 76 3.46 -1.44 14.86
N THR A 77 3.64 -0.15 15.19
CA THR A 77 3.71 0.34 16.56
C THR A 77 2.33 0.68 17.13
N HIS A 78 1.55 1.44 16.37
CA HIS A 78 0.30 2.04 16.86
C HIS A 78 -0.94 1.54 16.15
N ARG A 79 -0.78 0.74 15.08
CA ARG A 79 -1.87 0.25 14.22
C ARG A 79 -2.79 1.36 13.69
N LYS A 80 -2.29 2.60 13.62
CA LYS A 80 -2.95 3.76 13.03
C LYS A 80 -2.08 4.29 11.91
N LEU A 81 -2.68 4.60 10.77
CA LEU A 81 -1.97 5.19 9.65
C LEU A 81 -2.10 6.73 9.73
N GLY A 82 -1.22 7.46 9.06
CA GLY A 82 -1.30 8.91 8.94
C GLY A 82 -1.21 9.68 10.25
N ILE A 83 -0.63 9.10 11.30
CA ILE A 83 -0.34 9.82 12.55
C ILE A 83 0.54 11.01 12.20
N ASP A 84 0.42 12.10 12.97
CA ASP A 84 1.20 13.35 12.86
C ASP A 84 0.84 14.25 11.67
N LEU A 85 -0.07 13.81 10.80
CA LEU A 85 -0.63 14.59 9.71
C LEU A 85 -2.11 14.88 9.91
N ARG A 86 -2.55 16.00 9.35
CA ARG A 86 -3.97 16.39 9.33
C ARG A 86 -4.58 16.01 7.99
N TRP A 87 -5.64 15.23 8.04
CA TRP A 87 -6.34 14.72 6.86
C TRP A 87 -7.68 15.44 6.68
N ASN A 88 -7.90 16.02 5.50
CA ASN A 88 -9.18 16.64 5.17
C ASN A 88 -10.24 15.56 4.96
N ARG A 89 -11.35 15.72 5.66
CA ARG A 89 -12.50 14.81 5.63
C ARG A 89 -13.77 15.57 5.33
N SER A 90 -14.73 14.91 4.69
CA SER A 90 -16.07 15.42 4.48
C SER A 90 -16.84 15.50 5.80
N SER A 91 -18.01 16.14 5.80
CA SER A 91 -18.90 16.19 6.97
C SER A 91 -19.37 14.81 7.45
N SER A 92 -19.31 13.81 6.59
CA SER A 92 -19.58 12.39 6.88
C SER A 92 -18.37 11.61 7.42
N GLY A 93 -17.18 12.24 7.51
CA GLY A 93 -15.96 11.60 8.01
C GLY A 93 -15.13 10.88 6.95
N CYS A 94 -15.55 10.86 5.68
CA CYS A 94 -14.77 10.23 4.61
C CYS A 94 -13.56 11.08 4.22
N LEU A 95 -12.43 10.43 3.93
CA LEU A 95 -11.25 11.11 3.39
C LEU A 95 -11.59 11.80 2.05
N ILE A 96 -11.21 13.06 1.92
CA ILE A 96 -11.29 13.81 0.67
C ILE A 96 -10.00 13.61 -0.11
N VAL A 97 -10.06 13.38 -1.42
CA VAL A 97 -8.90 13.34 -2.33
C VAL A 97 -9.26 14.14 -3.60
N PRO A 98 -8.31 14.86 -4.24
CA PRO A 98 -6.89 15.02 -3.88
C PRO A 98 -6.62 15.84 -2.63
N GLN A 99 -5.40 15.69 -2.10
CA GLN A 99 -4.79 16.54 -1.07
C GLN A 99 -3.29 16.61 -1.30
N HIS A 100 -2.63 17.68 -0.84
CA HIS A 100 -1.19 17.90 -1.06
C HIS A 100 -0.30 16.71 -0.67
N ILE A 101 -0.59 16.03 0.45
CA ILE A 101 0.16 14.86 0.90
C ILE A 101 0.03 13.68 -0.09
N VAL A 102 -1.15 13.52 -0.69
CA VAL A 102 -1.42 12.49 -1.71
C VAL A 102 -0.69 12.83 -3.00
N ASP A 103 -0.63 14.11 -3.38
CA ASP A 103 0.12 14.56 -4.55
C ASP A 103 1.62 14.29 -4.39
N ILE A 104 2.20 14.58 -3.21
CA ILE A 104 3.60 14.23 -2.89
C ILE A 104 3.83 12.72 -3.01
N LEU A 105 2.93 11.90 -2.48
CA LEU A 105 3.05 10.45 -2.57
C LEU A 105 3.00 9.98 -4.04
N SER A 106 2.12 10.58 -4.85
CA SER A 106 2.03 10.32 -6.27
C SER A 106 3.36 10.59 -6.99
N ASP A 107 3.96 11.76 -6.78
CA ASP A 107 5.25 12.14 -7.34
C ASP A 107 6.37 11.17 -6.92
N VAL A 108 6.38 10.80 -5.63
CA VAL A 108 7.34 9.84 -5.08
C VAL A 108 7.20 8.46 -5.73
N LEU A 109 5.96 7.98 -5.92
CA LEU A 109 5.71 6.69 -6.58
C LEU A 109 6.20 6.66 -8.02
N MET A 110 6.08 7.77 -8.75
CA MET A 110 6.57 7.88 -10.13
C MET A 110 8.09 7.72 -10.23
N LEU A 111 8.84 8.07 -9.17
CA LEU A 111 10.29 7.89 -9.10
C LEU A 111 10.71 6.46 -8.70
N LEU A 112 9.80 5.66 -8.16
CA LEU A 112 10.03 4.26 -7.77
C LEU A 112 9.73 3.33 -8.95
N VAL A 113 10.64 3.29 -9.91
CA VAL A 113 10.45 2.67 -11.24
C VAL A 113 10.04 1.18 -11.22
N ASN A 114 10.45 0.44 -10.19
CA ASN A 114 10.15 -0.99 -10.05
C ASN A 114 9.04 -1.28 -9.03
N CYS A 115 8.50 -0.25 -8.37
CA CYS A 115 7.45 -0.42 -7.38
C CYS A 115 6.12 -0.67 -8.08
N ARG A 116 5.68 -1.93 -8.09
CA ARG A 116 4.46 -2.38 -8.80
C ARG A 116 3.58 -3.26 -7.92
N SER A 117 3.95 -3.40 -6.65
CA SER A 117 3.27 -4.23 -5.67
C SER A 117 2.86 -3.40 -4.46
N PHE A 118 1.67 -3.64 -3.94
CA PHE A 118 1.17 -3.01 -2.72
C PHE A 118 0.60 -4.07 -1.79
N GLU A 119 0.86 -3.94 -0.50
CA GLU A 119 0.29 -4.79 0.54
C GLU A 119 -0.42 -3.89 1.54
N VAL A 120 -1.74 -4.04 1.73
CA VAL A 120 -2.50 -3.26 2.72
C VAL A 120 -2.91 -4.19 3.84
N HIS A 121 -2.35 -3.96 5.03
CA HIS A 121 -2.64 -4.78 6.20
C HIS A 121 -3.64 -4.13 7.15
N HIS A 122 -4.38 -4.97 7.85
CA HIS A 122 -5.29 -4.60 8.94
C HIS A 122 -6.40 -3.63 8.52
N ILE A 123 -7.02 -3.89 7.36
CA ILE A 123 -7.97 -2.97 6.69
C ILE A 123 -9.17 -2.58 7.58
N TYR A 124 -9.58 -3.44 8.52
CA TYR A 124 -10.73 -3.21 9.38
C TYR A 124 -10.45 -3.59 10.83
N ARG A 125 -10.16 -2.60 11.68
CA ARG A 125 -10.54 -2.65 13.10
C ARG A 125 -11.71 -1.70 13.27
N ARG A 126 -12.71 -2.02 14.12
CA ARG A 126 -13.76 -1.05 14.49
C ARG A 126 -13.07 0.22 14.94
N GLU A 127 -13.04 1.20 14.06
CA GLU A 127 -12.30 2.42 14.26
C GLU A 127 -12.99 3.15 15.41
N HIS A 128 -12.19 3.59 16.37
CA HIS A 128 -12.60 4.76 17.12
C HIS A 128 -12.70 5.85 16.05
N GLN A 129 -13.92 6.21 15.65
CA GLN A 129 -14.31 7.38 14.86
C GLN A 129 -13.22 7.98 13.97
N TYR A 130 -13.38 7.90 12.65
CA TYR A 130 -12.62 8.65 11.65
C TYR A 130 -12.31 10.08 12.11
N THR A 131 -11.14 10.30 12.71
CA THR A 131 -10.72 11.65 13.11
C THR A 131 -9.84 12.24 12.02
N SER A 132 -9.70 13.56 12.02
CA SER A 132 -8.73 14.25 11.16
C SER A 132 -7.26 13.88 11.45
N ASN A 133 -6.99 13.07 12.47
CA ASN A 133 -5.66 12.87 13.05
C ASN A 133 -5.05 11.51 12.73
N PHE A 134 -5.77 10.64 12.02
CA PHE A 134 -5.24 9.37 11.51
C PHE A 134 -6.11 8.85 10.36
N LEU A 135 -5.54 7.90 9.62
CA LEU A 135 -6.16 7.17 8.53
C LEU A 135 -6.54 5.75 8.97
N GLY A 136 -7.67 5.30 8.46
CA GLY A 136 -8.10 3.90 8.47
C GLY A 136 -7.50 3.10 7.31
N GLY A 137 -7.76 1.80 7.30
CA GLY A 137 -7.36 0.94 6.18
C GLY A 137 -8.10 1.26 4.88
N SER A 138 -9.39 1.61 4.98
CA SER A 138 -10.20 2.06 3.85
C SER A 138 -9.69 3.38 3.25
N ASP A 139 -9.20 4.30 4.09
CA ASP A 139 -8.61 5.55 3.62
C ASP A 139 -7.32 5.29 2.82
N ALA A 140 -6.47 4.37 3.29
CA ALA A 140 -5.25 4.00 2.58
C ALA A 140 -5.54 3.41 1.19
N ILE A 141 -6.56 2.54 1.11
CA ILE A 141 -7.05 2.03 -0.16
C ILE A 141 -7.53 3.17 -1.05
N LYS A 142 -8.37 4.08 -0.52
CA LYS A 142 -8.88 5.23 -1.28
C LYS A 142 -7.76 6.10 -1.86
N ILE A 143 -6.69 6.32 -1.10
CA ILE A 143 -5.49 7.04 -1.58
C ILE A 143 -4.84 6.28 -2.74
N LEU A 144 -4.63 4.96 -2.61
CA LEU A 144 -4.06 4.16 -3.68
C LEU A 144 -4.92 4.18 -4.95
N LEU A 145 -6.24 4.06 -4.80
CA LEU A 145 -7.17 4.12 -5.93
C LEU A 145 -7.10 5.43 -6.67
N TYR A 146 -7.11 6.52 -5.91
CA TYR A 146 -6.96 7.84 -6.49
C TYR A 146 -5.67 7.95 -7.30
N ILE A 147 -4.53 7.52 -6.75
CA ILE A 147 -3.24 7.58 -7.45
C ILE A 147 -3.25 6.69 -8.70
N MET A 148 -3.76 5.45 -8.60
CA MET A 148 -3.85 4.54 -9.73
C MET A 148 -4.70 5.11 -10.86
N ALA A 149 -5.87 5.66 -10.53
CA ALA A 149 -6.78 6.23 -11.50
C ALA A 149 -6.20 7.50 -12.15
N GLU A 150 -5.59 8.39 -11.36
CA GLU A 150 -5.09 9.68 -11.84
C GLU A 150 -3.80 9.55 -12.66
N THR A 151 -2.90 8.63 -12.28
CA THR A 151 -1.58 8.51 -12.92
C THR A 151 -1.46 7.32 -13.86
N ALA A 152 -2.51 6.50 -13.97
CA ALA A 152 -2.45 5.18 -14.62
C ALA A 152 -1.29 4.33 -14.09
N PHE A 153 -1.02 4.41 -12.78
CA PHE A 153 0.13 3.72 -12.17
C PHE A 153 0.02 2.20 -12.40
N PRO A 154 1.04 1.55 -12.98
CA PRO A 154 0.90 0.18 -13.49
C PRO A 154 1.06 -0.87 -12.37
N VAL A 155 0.12 -0.90 -11.42
CA VAL A 155 0.10 -1.88 -10.33
C VAL A 155 -0.08 -3.28 -10.90
N LYS A 156 0.82 -4.20 -10.54
CA LYS A 156 0.80 -5.60 -11.00
C LYS A 156 0.33 -6.57 -9.92
N SER A 157 0.63 -6.27 -8.65
CA SER A 157 0.26 -7.10 -7.52
C SER A 157 -0.37 -6.26 -6.42
N LEU A 158 -1.47 -6.74 -5.88
CA LEU A 158 -2.08 -6.16 -4.69
C LEU A 158 -2.45 -7.26 -3.69
N MET A 159 -2.02 -7.07 -2.46
CA MET A 159 -2.46 -7.87 -1.32
C MET A 159 -3.29 -7.02 -0.36
N LEU A 160 -4.42 -7.57 0.06
CA LEU A 160 -5.34 -6.99 1.02
C LEU A 160 -5.49 -7.98 2.17
N GLU A 161 -5.09 -7.58 3.38
CA GLU A 161 -5.20 -8.42 4.58
C GLU A 161 -6.11 -7.76 5.61
N ARG A 162 -7.23 -8.41 5.94
CA ARG A 162 -8.12 -7.95 7.01
C ARG A 162 -7.62 -8.49 8.35
N GLY A 163 -7.27 -7.61 9.28
CA GLY A 163 -6.77 -8.01 10.60
C GLY A 163 -7.87 -8.57 11.50
N VAL A 164 -7.55 -9.59 12.31
CA VAL A 164 -8.43 -10.07 13.39
C VAL A 164 -8.35 -9.08 14.57
N ALA A 165 -9.47 -8.50 14.97
CA ALA A 165 -9.59 -7.92 16.30
C ALA A 165 -9.66 -9.08 17.30
N ARG A 166 -8.65 -9.26 18.17
CA ARG A 166 -8.77 -10.23 19.27
C ARG A 166 -10.02 -9.86 20.09
N GLY A 167 -11.04 -10.72 20.08
CA GLY A 167 -12.16 -10.66 21.03
C GLY A 167 -13.57 -10.35 20.50
N TRP A 168 -13.91 -10.51 19.21
CA TRP A 168 -15.30 -10.28 18.73
C TRP A 168 -16.08 -11.54 18.35
N ARG A 169 -17.36 -11.54 18.74
CA ARG A 169 -18.41 -12.53 18.40
C ARG A 169 -19.22 -12.07 17.18
N TYR A 170 -19.74 -13.08 16.48
CA TYR A 170 -20.58 -13.10 15.27
C TYR A 170 -21.70 -12.05 15.20
N GLY A 171 -21.96 -11.55 13.98
CA GLY A 171 -23.21 -10.90 13.58
C GLY A 171 -23.03 -9.48 13.05
N ASP A 172 -23.06 -9.33 11.72
CA ASP A 172 -23.86 -8.30 11.01
C ASP A 172 -23.63 -8.45 9.50
N HIS A 173 -24.73 -8.61 8.75
CA HIS A 173 -24.75 -8.78 7.29
C HIS A 173 -24.71 -7.41 6.58
N ILE A 174 -24.15 -7.36 5.37
CA ILE A 174 -24.02 -6.13 4.58
C ILE A 174 -24.70 -6.28 3.21
N HIS A 175 -25.54 -5.30 2.85
CA HIS A 175 -26.18 -5.15 1.53
C HIS A 175 -25.35 -4.20 0.65
N GLY A 176 -25.25 -4.49 -0.66
CA GLY A 176 -24.43 -3.72 -1.59
C GLY A 176 -25.21 -3.21 -2.80
N GLU A 177 -25.07 -1.92 -3.11
CA GLU A 177 -25.50 -1.29 -4.36
C GLU A 177 -24.30 -0.68 -5.12
N ARG A 178 -24.43 -0.61 -6.45
CA ARG A 178 -23.38 -0.23 -7.42
C ARG A 178 -23.06 1.27 -7.37
N LEU A 179 -21.77 1.61 -7.50
CA LEU A 179 -21.29 2.98 -7.74
C LEU A 179 -20.59 3.10 -9.09
N ASP A 180 -20.89 4.22 -9.76
CA ASP A 180 -20.41 4.58 -11.10
C ASP A 180 -19.03 5.27 -11.03
N ILE A 181 -18.15 5.00 -11.99
CA ILE A 181 -16.74 5.43 -12.01
C ILE A 181 -16.62 6.98 -12.08
N ALA A 182 -17.62 7.68 -12.62
CA ALA A 182 -17.70 9.14 -12.59
C ALA A 182 -17.97 9.71 -11.16
N ALA A 183 -18.33 8.86 -10.19
CA ALA A 183 -18.69 9.25 -8.83
C ALA A 183 -17.53 9.23 -7.82
N LEU A 184 -16.29 8.88 -8.22
CA LEU A 184 -15.10 8.92 -7.35
C LEU A 184 -14.88 10.29 -6.69
N HIS A 185 -15.30 11.37 -7.34
CA HIS A 185 -15.27 12.74 -6.79
C HIS A 185 -16.30 13.03 -5.69
N LYS A 186 -17.33 12.18 -5.53
CA LYS A 186 -18.49 12.43 -4.66
C LYS A 186 -18.65 11.41 -3.52
N LEU A 187 -17.72 10.44 -3.42
CA LEU A 187 -17.80 9.30 -2.52
C LEU A 187 -17.43 9.66 -1.08
N GLY A 188 -18.43 10.21 -0.39
CA GLY A 188 -18.42 10.50 1.03
C GLY A 188 -19.51 9.78 1.82
N LYS A 189 -20.28 8.83 1.27
CA LYS A 189 -21.40 8.24 2.05
C LYS A 189 -21.55 6.74 2.07
N GLU A 190 -20.99 5.96 1.14
CA GLU A 190 -21.37 4.54 1.04
C GLU A 190 -20.14 3.69 0.76
N LEU A 191 -19.39 3.35 1.82
CA LEU A 191 -18.36 2.32 1.77
C LEU A 191 -18.59 1.32 2.92
N GLU A 192 -19.84 0.90 3.09
CA GLU A 192 -20.24 -0.01 4.17
C GLU A 192 -20.03 -1.49 3.80
N SER A 193 -19.75 -1.83 2.53
CA SER A 193 -19.41 -3.19 2.10
C SER A 193 -17.94 -3.31 1.68
N SER A 194 -17.25 -4.35 2.18
CA SER A 194 -15.85 -4.64 1.82
C SER A 194 -15.66 -5.03 0.35
N ILE A 195 -16.76 -5.27 -0.37
CA ILE A 195 -16.77 -5.92 -1.68
C ILE A 195 -16.84 -4.87 -2.80
N ASP A 196 -17.60 -3.79 -2.61
CA ASP A 196 -17.82 -2.78 -3.66
C ASP A 196 -16.55 -1.97 -3.98
N TRP A 197 -15.76 -1.57 -2.96
CA TRP A 197 -14.47 -0.92 -3.20
C TRP A 197 -13.41 -1.85 -3.78
N THR A 198 -13.49 -3.16 -3.51
CA THR A 198 -12.55 -4.14 -4.12
C THR A 198 -12.80 -4.22 -5.62
N CYS A 199 -14.05 -4.13 -6.07
CA CYS A 199 -14.40 -4.08 -7.49
C CYS A 199 -13.91 -2.77 -8.14
N GLU A 200 -14.11 -1.63 -7.48
CA GLU A 200 -13.56 -0.33 -7.95
C GLU A 200 -12.04 -0.36 -8.05
N LEU A 201 -11.39 -1.02 -7.09
CA LEU A 201 -9.95 -1.19 -7.08
C LEU A 201 -9.43 -1.95 -8.29
N ILE A 202 -10.12 -3.04 -8.60
CA ILE A 202 -9.78 -3.89 -9.74
C ILE A 202 -10.01 -3.13 -11.05
N GLY A 203 -11.07 -2.32 -11.12
CA GLY A 203 -11.33 -1.45 -12.28
C GLY A 203 -10.30 -0.35 -12.47
N ALA A 204 -9.85 0.28 -11.39
CA ALA A 204 -8.82 1.33 -11.46
C ALA A 204 -7.43 0.75 -11.77
N ALA A 205 -7.12 -0.46 -11.31
CA ALA A 205 -5.84 -1.12 -11.51
C ALA A 205 -5.81 -1.94 -12.82
N THR A 206 -5.84 -1.26 -13.96
CA THR A 206 -5.90 -1.88 -15.30
C THR A 206 -4.73 -2.84 -15.61
N SER A 207 -3.58 -2.67 -14.96
CA SER A 207 -2.39 -3.51 -15.10
C SER A 207 -2.32 -4.65 -14.07
N LEU A 208 -3.33 -4.81 -13.23
CA LEU A 208 -3.33 -5.77 -12.13
C LEU A 208 -3.32 -7.20 -12.68
N THR A 209 -2.35 -7.99 -12.24
CA THR A 209 -2.19 -9.39 -12.64
C THR A 209 -2.36 -10.37 -11.48
N ILE A 210 -2.09 -9.91 -10.25
CA ILE A 210 -2.16 -10.72 -9.03
C ILE A 210 -3.00 -9.95 -8.01
N LEU A 211 -4.06 -10.59 -7.51
CA LEU A 211 -4.84 -10.10 -6.38
C LEU A 211 -4.86 -11.16 -5.28
N THR A 212 -4.39 -10.79 -4.09
CA THR A 212 -4.48 -11.63 -2.89
C THR A 212 -5.37 -10.95 -1.87
N ALA A 213 -6.54 -11.51 -1.59
CA ALA A 213 -7.48 -11.00 -0.59
C ALA A 213 -7.58 -11.99 0.57
N ARG A 214 -6.83 -11.76 1.65
CA ARG A 214 -6.90 -12.58 2.87
C ARG A 214 -8.03 -12.08 3.76
N LEU A 215 -9.21 -12.64 3.55
CA LEU A 215 -10.42 -12.31 4.29
C LEU A 215 -10.65 -13.35 5.39
N ASN A 216 -10.56 -12.94 6.65
CA ASN A 216 -10.72 -13.84 7.80
C ASN A 216 -12.17 -14.31 8.05
N GLU A 217 -13.11 -14.07 7.13
CA GLU A 217 -14.52 -14.47 7.24
C GLU A 217 -14.89 -15.39 6.07
N PHE A 218 -15.09 -16.67 6.37
CA PHE A 218 -15.50 -17.72 5.43
C PHE A 218 -16.85 -17.44 4.73
N ASP A 219 -17.65 -16.48 5.20
CA ASP A 219 -19.00 -16.21 4.69
C ASP A 219 -19.06 -15.20 3.53
N ASN A 220 -17.98 -14.45 3.23
CA ASN A 220 -18.01 -13.35 2.23
C ASN A 220 -17.16 -13.59 0.97
N ALA A 221 -16.31 -14.61 0.94
CA ALA A 221 -15.52 -14.96 -0.25
C ALA A 221 -16.37 -15.34 -1.48
N PRO A 222 -17.51 -16.07 -1.35
CA PRO A 222 -18.38 -16.35 -2.50
C PRO A 222 -19.03 -15.08 -3.07
N LEU A 223 -19.47 -14.16 -2.20
CA LEU A 223 -20.07 -12.89 -2.61
C LEU A 223 -19.08 -11.98 -3.35
N LEU A 224 -17.80 -11.98 -2.94
CA LEU A 224 -16.74 -11.28 -3.67
C LEU A 224 -16.58 -11.88 -5.08
N PHE A 225 -16.47 -13.20 -5.19
CA PHE A 225 -16.27 -13.87 -6.47
C PHE A 225 -17.46 -13.66 -7.44
N ASP A 226 -18.70 -13.77 -6.95
CA ASP A 226 -19.91 -13.54 -7.74
C ASP A 226 -19.99 -12.09 -8.22
N ARG A 227 -19.59 -11.12 -7.39
CA ARG A 227 -19.58 -9.69 -7.77
C ARG A 227 -18.49 -9.38 -8.79
N LEU A 228 -17.29 -9.96 -8.65
CA LEU A 228 -16.19 -9.77 -9.59
C LEU A 228 -16.50 -10.36 -10.97
N THR A 229 -17.20 -11.49 -11.00
CA THR A 229 -17.66 -12.13 -12.25
C THR A 229 -18.85 -11.40 -12.88
N LEU A 230 -19.82 -10.93 -12.09
CA LEU A 230 -20.95 -10.12 -12.58
C LEU A 230 -20.54 -8.73 -13.11
N ALA A 231 -19.44 -8.19 -12.62
CA ALA A 231 -19.01 -6.84 -13.01
C ALA A 231 -18.37 -6.80 -14.40
N ASN A 232 -17.85 -7.90 -14.96
CA ASN A 232 -16.92 -7.86 -16.12
C ASN A 232 -15.73 -6.88 -15.93
N VAL A 233 -15.43 -6.51 -14.68
CA VAL A 233 -14.44 -5.48 -14.32
C VAL A 233 -13.04 -6.08 -14.13
N LEU A 234 -12.90 -7.40 -14.17
CA LEU A 234 -11.61 -8.04 -13.96
C LEU A 234 -10.64 -7.70 -15.11
N PRO A 235 -9.49 -7.06 -14.84
CA PRO A 235 -8.36 -7.05 -15.77
C PRO A 235 -7.93 -8.50 -16.02
N PRO A 236 -7.02 -8.79 -16.97
CA PRO A 236 -6.51 -10.13 -17.20
C PRO A 236 -5.67 -10.62 -16.00
N LEU A 237 -6.35 -10.94 -14.90
CA LEU A 237 -5.80 -11.50 -13.69
C LEU A 237 -5.26 -12.87 -14.02
N LYS A 238 -3.98 -13.07 -13.73
CA LYS A 238 -3.30 -14.35 -13.85
C LYS A 238 -3.49 -15.18 -12.59
N GLU A 239 -3.64 -14.52 -11.45
CA GLU A 239 -3.73 -15.16 -10.14
C GLU A 239 -4.69 -14.40 -9.22
N LEU A 240 -5.64 -15.13 -8.65
CA LEU A 240 -6.56 -14.66 -7.61
C LEU A 240 -6.46 -15.63 -6.42
N VAL A 241 -6.07 -15.11 -5.26
CA VAL A 241 -5.97 -15.87 -4.01
C VAL A 241 -6.95 -15.26 -3.01
N LEU A 242 -7.88 -16.07 -2.51
CA LEU A 242 -8.89 -15.72 -1.49
C LEU A 242 -8.59 -16.46 -0.19
#